data_AF-A0A960V946-F1
#
_entry.id   AF-A0A960V946-F1
#
_cell.length_a   1.000
_cell.length_b   1.000
_cell.length_c   1.000
_cell.angle_alpha   90.00
_cell.angle_beta   90.00
_cell.angle_gamma   90.00
#
_symmetry.space_group_name_H-M   'P 1'
#
loop_
_entity.id
_entity.type
_entity.pdbx_description
1 polymer ?
#
loop_
_entity_poly.entity_id
_entity_poly.type
_entity_poly.pdbx_seq_one_letter_code
_entity_poly.pdbx_strand_id
1 'polypeptide(L)'
;MKKIYPILYIHKPKEKIDEIKYGIESFNFHVTTTENPKEAIELLKTKKFKVLILDLHIKDSDGLDYLKENENILGGVITILLSSSGAKSVVQRAQDQKVGLYLLKPIRPQKTVEKIQEMLNLEPKDILNKSEIPFTVKINHFDSDSWELFVKGCPIKNPTKLFYKALVESSMKIKRAKVFICNFPEEYYYFPEKWESIDQLLKFLEKQYTISPEKIVFKGDLCKFADEETIANYEYIQKVKSNQK
;
A
#
# COMPACT_ATOMS: atom_id res chain seq x y z
N MET A 1 8.20 -0.80 14.16
CA MET A 1 7.20 -0.36 13.16
C MET A 1 5.83 -0.24 13.80
N LYS A 2 5.11 0.85 13.57
CA LYS A 2 3.68 0.96 13.89
C LYS A 2 2.90 -0.07 13.08
N LYS A 3 1.73 -0.45 13.58
CA LYS A 3 0.85 -1.40 12.90
C LYS A 3 0.37 -0.83 11.56
N ILE A 4 0.21 -1.71 10.57
CA ILE A 4 -0.47 -1.39 9.32
C ILE A 4 -1.92 -1.86 9.45
N TYR A 5 -2.86 -1.01 9.02
CA TYR A 5 -4.29 -1.29 9.09
C TYR A 5 -4.83 -1.56 7.67
N PRO A 6 -5.13 -2.82 7.31
CA PRO A 6 -5.64 -3.14 5.99
C PRO A 6 -7.11 -2.73 5.85
N ILE A 7 -7.44 -2.11 4.73
CA ILE A 7 -8.77 -1.63 4.36
C ILE A 7 -9.15 -2.25 3.02
N LEU A 8 -10.37 -2.74 2.93
CA LEU A 8 -10.99 -3.10 1.66
C LEU A 8 -11.93 -1.95 1.25
N TYR A 9 -11.82 -1.49 0.01
CA TYR A 9 -12.74 -0.51 -0.56
C TYR A 9 -13.42 -1.11 -1.80
N ILE A 10 -14.70 -1.45 -1.65
CA ILE A 10 -15.58 -1.86 -2.75
C ILE A 10 -16.27 -0.60 -3.30
N HIS A 11 -15.94 -0.24 -4.54
CA HIS A 11 -16.41 0.99 -5.16
C HIS A 11 -17.22 0.72 -6.43
N LYS A 12 -17.96 1.72 -6.89
CA LYS A 12 -18.70 1.64 -8.15
C LYS A 12 -17.75 1.67 -9.37
N PRO A 13 -18.16 1.06 -10.51
CA PRO A 13 -17.36 1.08 -11.74
C PRO A 13 -17.00 2.49 -12.19
N LYS A 14 -15.76 2.66 -12.69
CA LYS A 14 -15.23 3.93 -13.25
C LYS A 14 -15.15 5.09 -12.24
N GLU A 15 -15.27 4.82 -10.94
CA GLU A 15 -15.05 5.84 -9.91
C GLU A 15 -13.56 6.17 -9.79
N LYS A 16 -13.24 7.46 -9.76
CA LYS A 16 -11.87 7.92 -9.50
C LYS A 16 -11.57 7.83 -8.01
N ILE A 17 -11.09 6.67 -7.57
CA ILE A 17 -10.80 6.41 -6.16
C ILE A 17 -9.38 6.83 -5.73
N ASP A 18 -8.49 7.11 -6.68
CA ASP A 18 -7.07 7.35 -6.42
C ASP A 18 -6.82 8.42 -5.35
N GLU A 19 -7.56 9.54 -5.40
CA GLU A 19 -7.39 10.62 -4.42
C GLU A 19 -7.74 10.15 -2.99
N ILE A 20 -8.83 9.39 -2.85
CA ILE A 20 -9.24 8.81 -1.57
C ILE A 20 -8.24 7.75 -1.12
N LYS A 21 -7.88 6.82 -2.01
CA LYS A 21 -6.89 5.77 -1.76
C LYS A 21 -5.59 6.37 -1.27
N TYR A 22 -4.95 7.25 -2.05
CA TYR A 22 -3.66 7.83 -1.70
C TYR A 22 -3.74 8.75 -0.49
N GLY A 23 -4.87 9.43 -0.25
CA GLY A 23 -5.03 10.25 0.94
C GLY A 23 -5.17 9.43 2.22
N ILE A 24 -5.83 8.26 2.16
CA ILE A 24 -5.88 7.30 3.28
C ILE A 24 -4.50 6.63 3.44
N GLU A 25 -3.88 6.20 2.34
CA GLU A 25 -2.54 5.60 2.32
C GLU A 25 -1.42 6.60 2.57
N SER A 26 -1.72 7.90 2.70
CA SER A 26 -0.77 8.88 3.25
C SER A 26 -0.51 8.64 4.73
N PHE A 27 -1.26 7.75 5.36
CA PHE A 27 -1.02 7.25 6.70
C PHE A 27 -0.70 5.73 6.67
N ASN A 28 -0.58 5.09 7.83
CA ASN A 28 -0.34 3.63 7.96
C ASN A 28 -1.58 2.75 7.71
N PHE A 29 -2.44 3.15 6.78
CA PHE A 29 -3.53 2.34 6.24
C PHE A 29 -3.14 1.81 4.85
N HIS A 30 -3.49 0.57 4.54
CA HIS A 30 -3.27 -0.05 3.22
C HIS A 30 -4.62 -0.33 2.58
N VAL A 31 -4.90 0.26 1.43
CA VAL A 31 -6.23 0.18 0.81
C VAL A 31 -6.17 -0.77 -0.39
N THR A 32 -6.82 -1.91 -0.26
CA THR A 32 -7.12 -2.81 -1.38
C THR A 32 -8.47 -2.41 -1.97
N THR A 33 -8.56 -2.31 -3.29
CA THR A 33 -9.74 -1.80 -3.98
C THR A 33 -10.29 -2.84 -4.96
N THR A 34 -11.60 -2.90 -5.12
CA THR A 34 -12.22 -3.72 -6.17
C THR A 34 -13.56 -3.11 -6.61
N GLU A 35 -13.89 -3.30 -7.88
CA GLU A 35 -15.20 -2.98 -8.47
C GLU A 35 -16.16 -4.19 -8.45
N ASN A 36 -15.66 -5.36 -8.05
CA ASN A 36 -16.37 -6.63 -8.17
C ASN A 36 -16.73 -7.19 -6.77
N PRO A 37 -18.03 -7.21 -6.41
CA PRO A 37 -18.48 -7.74 -5.13
C PRO A 37 -18.09 -9.20 -4.88
N LYS A 38 -17.95 -10.02 -5.93
CA LYS A 38 -17.50 -11.42 -5.82
C LYS A 38 -16.01 -11.52 -5.48
N GLU A 39 -15.19 -10.67 -6.10
CA GLU A 39 -13.76 -10.60 -5.77
C GLU A 39 -13.55 -10.14 -4.32
N ALA A 40 -14.36 -9.19 -3.86
CA ALA A 40 -14.34 -8.73 -2.47
C ALA A 40 -14.57 -9.86 -1.46
N ILE A 41 -15.46 -10.81 -1.76
CA ILE A 41 -15.70 -11.98 -0.91
C ILE A 41 -14.44 -12.86 -0.83
N GLU A 42 -13.79 -13.12 -1.97
CA GLU A 42 -12.56 -13.92 -2.00
C GLU A 42 -11.41 -13.20 -1.26
N LEU A 43 -11.33 -11.87 -1.39
CA LEU A 43 -10.40 -11.06 -0.61
C LEU A 43 -10.69 -11.16 0.90
N LEU A 44 -11.95 -11.06 1.33
CA LEU A 44 -12.34 -11.16 2.74
C LEU A 44 -12.08 -12.55 3.35
N LYS A 45 -12.15 -13.61 2.54
CA LYS A 45 -11.81 -14.98 2.96
C LYS A 45 -10.30 -15.20 3.10
N THR A 46 -9.52 -14.64 2.18
CA THR A 46 -8.08 -14.90 2.06
C THR A 46 -7.21 -13.90 2.82
N LYS A 47 -7.71 -12.70 3.07
CA LYS A 47 -6.99 -11.61 3.74
C LYS A 47 -7.77 -11.08 4.93
N LYS A 48 -7.06 -10.54 5.91
CA LYS A 48 -7.66 -9.90 7.08
C LYS A 48 -7.76 -8.40 6.86
N PHE A 49 -8.99 -7.89 6.87
CA PHE A 49 -9.27 -6.46 6.84
C PHE A 49 -9.72 -5.96 8.22
N LYS A 50 -9.48 -4.68 8.48
CA LYS A 50 -9.98 -3.99 9.69
C LYS A 50 -11.19 -3.12 9.39
N VAL A 51 -11.22 -2.57 8.17
CA VAL A 51 -12.31 -1.72 7.70
C VAL A 51 -12.71 -2.17 6.30
N LEU A 52 -14.01 -2.21 6.06
CA LEU A 52 -14.63 -2.28 4.75
C LEU A 52 -15.28 -0.93 4.46
N ILE A 53 -14.79 -0.24 3.44
CA ILE A 53 -15.47 0.90 2.82
C ILE A 53 -16.28 0.36 1.65
N LEU A 54 -17.58 0.63 1.63
CA LEU A 54 -18.50 0.10 0.64
C LEU A 54 -19.40 1.20 0.11
N ASP A 55 -19.53 1.27 -1.21
CA ASP A 55 -20.59 2.06 -1.82
C ASP A 55 -21.97 1.43 -1.66
N LEU A 56 -22.99 2.26 -1.40
CA LEU A 56 -24.38 1.82 -1.37
C LEU A 56 -24.84 1.25 -2.72
N HIS A 57 -24.29 1.74 -3.81
CA HIS A 57 -24.57 1.23 -5.15
C HIS A 57 -23.29 0.65 -5.74
N ILE A 58 -23.19 -0.67 -5.68
CA ILE A 58 -22.11 -1.45 -6.27
C ILE A 58 -22.63 -2.20 -7.51
N LYS A 59 -21.73 -2.81 -8.27
CA LYS A 59 -22.10 -3.52 -9.48
C LYS A 59 -23.12 -4.63 -9.16
N ASP A 60 -24.28 -4.56 -9.82
CA ASP A 60 -25.35 -5.56 -9.77
C ASP A 60 -25.92 -5.83 -8.36
N SER A 61 -25.71 -4.94 -7.37
CA SER A 61 -26.19 -5.12 -5.98
C SER A 61 -26.32 -3.81 -5.20
N ASP A 62 -27.20 -3.78 -4.20
CA ASP A 62 -27.28 -2.74 -3.16
C ASP A 62 -26.32 -3.10 -2.01
N GLY A 63 -25.50 -2.14 -1.59
CA GLY A 63 -24.45 -2.35 -0.59
C GLY A 63 -24.98 -2.85 0.76
N LEU A 64 -26.20 -2.46 1.18
CA LEU A 64 -26.80 -2.96 2.41
C LEU A 64 -27.21 -4.43 2.27
N ASP A 65 -27.72 -4.81 1.11
CA ASP A 65 -28.07 -6.20 0.84
C ASP A 65 -26.79 -7.06 0.78
N TYR A 66 -25.73 -6.55 0.15
CA TYR A 66 -24.40 -7.19 0.16
C TYR A 66 -23.86 -7.40 1.58
N LEU A 67 -23.94 -6.40 2.46
CA LEU A 67 -23.50 -6.55 3.86
C LEU A 67 -24.28 -7.63 4.59
N LYS A 68 -25.60 -7.65 4.41
CA LYS A 68 -26.50 -8.62 5.03
C LYS A 68 -26.22 -10.05 4.55
N GLU A 69 -26.05 -10.25 3.25
CA GLU A 69 -25.76 -11.57 2.65
C GLU A 69 -24.40 -12.13 3.11
N ASN A 70 -23.46 -11.26 3.46
CA ASN A 70 -22.07 -11.64 3.77
C ASN A 70 -21.68 -11.38 5.22
N GLU A 71 -22.63 -11.18 6.13
CA GLU A 71 -22.40 -10.86 7.55
C GLU A 71 -21.46 -11.87 8.23
N ASN A 72 -21.64 -13.16 7.92
CA ASN A 72 -20.82 -14.25 8.46
C ASN A 72 -19.34 -14.17 8.05
N ILE A 73 -19.05 -13.58 6.88
CA ILE A 73 -17.68 -13.43 6.36
C ILE A 73 -17.03 -12.17 6.92
N LEU A 74 -17.83 -11.12 7.16
CA LEU A 74 -17.36 -9.83 7.64
C LEU A 74 -16.88 -9.87 9.10
N GLY A 75 -17.21 -10.90 9.89
CA GLY A 75 -16.86 -11.08 11.31
C GLY A 75 -15.82 -10.11 11.90
N GLY A 76 -16.31 -9.04 12.53
CA GLY A 76 -15.50 -8.04 13.25
C GLY A 76 -14.83 -6.96 12.39
N VAL A 77 -15.04 -6.95 11.07
CA VAL A 77 -14.64 -5.86 10.16
C VAL A 77 -15.59 -4.69 10.36
N ILE A 78 -15.03 -3.51 10.60
CA ILE A 78 -15.83 -2.28 10.71
C ILE A 78 -16.31 -1.86 9.32
N THR A 79 -17.60 -1.61 9.17
CA THR A 79 -18.20 -1.22 7.89
C THR A 79 -18.43 0.28 7.83
N ILE A 80 -18.00 0.90 6.73
CA ILE A 80 -18.27 2.29 6.38
C ILE A 80 -19.05 2.29 5.07
N LEU A 81 -20.32 2.66 5.12
CA LEU A 81 -21.19 2.75 3.95
C LEU A 81 -21.18 4.18 3.38
N LEU A 82 -20.91 4.29 2.08
CA LEU A 82 -20.89 5.55 1.35
C LEU A 82 -22.16 5.72 0.51
N SER A 83 -22.79 6.89 0.58
CA SER A 83 -24.01 7.19 -0.19
C SER A 83 -23.97 8.60 -0.75
N SER A 84 -24.58 8.82 -1.93
CA SER A 84 -24.82 10.16 -2.47
C SER A 84 -26.12 10.81 -1.95
N SER A 85 -26.93 10.07 -1.19
CA SER A 85 -28.23 10.51 -0.69
C SER A 85 -28.33 10.32 0.82
N GLY A 86 -28.79 11.34 1.54
CA GLY A 86 -29.10 11.27 2.97
C GLY A 86 -30.55 10.88 3.24
N ALA A 87 -31.20 10.15 2.34
CA ALA A 87 -32.60 9.76 2.50
C ALA A 87 -32.80 9.01 3.83
N LYS A 88 -33.78 9.46 4.62
CA LYS A 88 -34.05 8.91 5.97
C LYS A 88 -34.27 7.39 5.94
N SER A 89 -34.92 6.87 4.91
CA SER A 89 -35.15 5.44 4.75
C SER A 89 -33.86 4.63 4.60
N VAL A 90 -32.86 5.15 3.90
CA VAL A 90 -31.56 4.50 3.72
C VAL A 90 -30.74 4.56 5.01
N VAL A 91 -30.75 5.72 5.67
CA VAL A 91 -30.08 5.88 6.98
C VAL A 91 -30.68 4.92 8.01
N GLN A 92 -32.01 4.79 8.05
CA GLN A 92 -32.70 3.85 8.92
C GLN A 92 -32.29 2.41 8.61
N ARG A 93 -32.30 1.99 7.33
CA ARG A 93 -31.85 0.64 6.94
C ARG A 93 -30.40 0.36 7.38
N ALA A 94 -29.51 1.33 7.23
CA ALA A 94 -28.11 1.18 7.66
C ALA A 94 -27.99 1.03 9.18
N GLN A 95 -28.79 1.77 9.95
CA GLN A 95 -28.85 1.63 11.42
C GLN A 95 -29.42 0.27 11.83
N ASP A 96 -30.51 -0.18 11.20
CA ASP A 96 -31.15 -1.46 11.50
C ASP A 96 -30.20 -2.64 11.24
N GLN A 97 -29.34 -2.53 10.21
CA GLN A 97 -28.27 -3.49 9.91
C GLN A 97 -26.98 -3.28 10.70
N LYS A 98 -26.95 -2.34 11.66
CA LYS A 98 -25.79 -2.02 12.51
C LYS A 98 -24.51 -1.73 11.71
N VAL A 99 -24.65 -1.03 10.57
CA VAL A 99 -23.50 -0.50 9.82
C VAL A 99 -22.67 0.39 10.74
N GLY A 100 -21.35 0.19 10.76
CA GLY A 100 -20.45 0.90 11.68
C GLY A 100 -20.49 2.41 11.48
N LEU A 101 -20.47 2.88 10.24
CA LEU A 101 -20.55 4.30 9.91
C LEU A 101 -21.22 4.53 8.56
N TYR A 102 -22.06 5.57 8.49
CA TYR A 102 -22.68 6.04 7.25
C TYR A 102 -22.11 7.40 6.86
N LEU A 103 -21.54 7.53 5.66
CA LEU A 103 -20.95 8.78 5.16
C LEU A 103 -21.59 9.24 3.84
N LEU A 104 -21.85 10.53 3.74
CA LEU A 104 -22.29 11.15 2.50
C LEU A 104 -21.10 11.50 1.60
N LYS A 105 -21.22 11.17 0.31
CA LYS A 105 -20.29 11.61 -0.73
C LYS A 105 -20.48 13.12 -1.02
N PRO A 106 -19.41 13.85 -1.39
CA PRO A 106 -18.03 13.39 -1.52
C PRO A 106 -17.34 13.23 -0.16
N ILE A 107 -16.64 12.12 0.04
CA ILE A 107 -15.77 11.92 1.19
C ILE A 107 -14.44 12.66 0.99
N ARG A 108 -13.81 13.07 2.09
CA ARG A 108 -12.48 13.71 2.07
C ARG A 108 -11.48 12.79 2.75
N PRO A 109 -10.29 12.54 2.19
CA PRO A 109 -9.38 11.52 2.72
C PRO A 109 -9.03 11.72 4.20
N GLN A 110 -8.70 12.94 4.62
CA GLN A 110 -8.34 13.25 6.01
C GLN A 110 -9.50 13.00 6.98
N LYS A 111 -10.73 13.41 6.62
CA LYS A 111 -11.92 13.12 7.43
C LYS A 111 -12.23 11.63 7.48
N THR A 112 -12.02 10.90 6.38
CA THR A 112 -12.18 9.44 6.35
C THR A 112 -11.17 8.78 7.30
N VAL A 113 -9.93 9.24 7.32
CA VAL A 113 -8.89 8.75 8.24
C VAL A 113 -9.26 9.01 9.70
N GLU A 114 -9.70 10.22 10.05
CA GLU A 114 -10.17 10.58 11.40
C GLU A 114 -11.31 9.64 11.85
N LYS A 115 -12.25 9.35 10.96
CA LYS A 115 -13.35 8.42 11.25
C LYS A 115 -12.89 6.98 11.39
N ILE A 116 -11.94 6.53 10.58
CA ILE A 116 -11.35 5.20 10.74
C ILE A 116 -10.61 5.08 12.08
N GLN A 117 -9.88 6.13 12.49
CA GLN A 117 -9.19 6.18 13.78
C GLN A 117 -10.16 6.06 14.95
N GLU A 118 -11.23 6.87 14.94
CA GLU A 118 -12.30 6.83 15.93
C GLU A 118 -12.90 5.43 16.05
N MET A 119 -13.30 4.83 14.91
CA MET A 119 -13.94 3.52 14.89
C MET A 119 -13.02 2.39 15.34
N LEU A 120 -11.71 2.48 15.06
CA LEU A 120 -10.71 1.50 15.49
C LEU A 120 -10.14 1.78 16.89
N ASN A 121 -10.62 2.83 17.58
CA ASN A 121 -10.10 3.30 18.87
C ASN A 121 -8.57 3.51 18.84
N LEU A 122 -8.07 4.20 17.82
CA LEU A 122 -6.65 4.48 17.64
C LEU A 122 -6.27 5.82 18.27
N GLU A 123 -5.16 5.83 19.00
CA GLU A 123 -4.58 7.06 19.54
C GLU A 123 -3.68 7.73 18.50
N PRO A 124 -3.38 9.04 18.63
CA PRO A 124 -2.46 9.74 17.72
C PRO A 124 -1.09 9.05 17.59
N LYS A 125 -0.62 8.41 18.67
CA LYS A 125 0.64 7.63 18.69
C LYS A 125 0.59 6.36 17.84
N ASP A 126 -0.58 5.85 17.46
CA ASP A 126 -0.72 4.66 16.61
C ASP A 126 -0.66 5.02 15.12
N ILE A 127 -0.75 6.30 14.80
CA ILE A 127 -0.87 6.82 13.45
C ILE A 127 0.47 7.34 12.97
N LEU A 128 0.85 6.92 11.77
CA LEU A 128 1.99 7.45 11.04
C LEU A 128 1.47 8.36 9.93
N ASN A 129 2.00 9.58 9.82
CA ASN A 129 1.71 10.48 8.71
C ASN A 129 2.92 10.55 7.77
N LYS A 130 2.78 10.04 6.54
CA LYS A 130 3.88 9.97 5.57
C LYS A 130 4.33 11.35 5.08
N SER A 131 3.50 12.38 5.19
CA SER A 131 3.90 13.76 4.85
C SER A 131 5.00 14.31 5.77
N GLU A 132 5.12 13.78 6.99
CA GLU A 132 6.16 14.15 7.96
C GLU A 132 7.49 13.41 7.74
N ILE A 133 7.50 12.39 6.88
CA ILE A 133 8.67 11.57 6.53
C ILE A 133 8.89 11.55 5.01
N PRO A 134 9.27 12.68 4.40
CA PRO A 134 9.28 12.86 2.96
C PRO A 134 10.18 11.85 2.24
N PHE A 135 9.66 11.29 1.16
CA PHE A 135 10.38 10.32 0.35
C PHE A 135 11.44 10.98 -0.52
N THR A 136 12.69 10.52 -0.40
CA THR A 136 13.78 10.95 -1.27
C THR A 136 14.64 9.76 -1.70
N VAL A 137 15.19 9.86 -2.89
CA VAL A 137 16.12 8.87 -3.45
C VAL A 137 17.39 9.61 -3.86
N LYS A 138 18.54 9.10 -3.44
CA LYS A 138 19.85 9.59 -3.85
C LYS A 138 20.72 8.43 -4.30
N ILE A 139 21.66 8.74 -5.19
CA ILE A 139 22.74 7.82 -5.53
C ILE A 139 24.02 8.39 -4.92
N ASN A 140 24.61 7.62 -4.00
CA ASN A 140 25.91 7.91 -3.43
C ASN A 140 26.97 7.04 -4.12
N HIS A 141 28.20 7.53 -4.15
CA HIS A 141 29.37 6.77 -4.55
C HIS A 141 30.35 6.78 -3.37
N PHE A 142 30.83 5.61 -2.97
CA PHE A 142 31.80 5.49 -1.87
C PHE A 142 33.23 5.45 -2.40
N ASP A 143 33.44 4.75 -3.51
CA ASP A 143 34.72 4.62 -4.20
C ASP A 143 34.49 4.39 -5.70
N SER A 144 35.53 3.98 -6.43
CA SER A 144 35.48 3.74 -7.88
C SER A 144 34.54 2.61 -8.31
N ASP A 145 34.18 1.70 -7.41
CA ASP A 145 33.52 0.43 -7.72
C ASP A 145 32.18 0.22 -6.97
N SER A 146 31.92 0.98 -5.90
CA SER A 146 30.79 0.81 -4.98
C SER A 146 29.80 1.97 -5.01
N TRP A 147 28.56 1.66 -5.33
CA TRP A 147 27.44 2.60 -5.48
C TRP A 147 26.35 2.31 -4.45
N GLU A 148 25.65 3.33 -3.96
CA GLU A 148 24.52 3.15 -3.04
C GLU A 148 23.28 3.91 -3.52
N LEU A 149 22.20 3.18 -3.72
CA LEU A 149 20.86 3.75 -3.73
C LEU A 149 20.43 3.98 -2.28
N PHE A 150 20.41 5.25 -1.91
CA PHE A 150 20.07 5.70 -0.58
C PHE A 150 18.65 6.26 -0.57
N VAL A 151 17.74 5.55 0.11
CA VAL A 151 16.33 5.94 0.27
C VAL A 151 16.11 6.56 1.65
N LYS A 152 15.30 7.62 1.70
CA LYS A 152 14.74 8.17 2.96
C LYS A 152 13.22 8.28 2.85
N GLY A 153 12.54 8.15 3.99
CA GLY A 153 11.10 8.36 4.11
C GLY A 153 10.26 7.27 3.46
N CYS A 154 8.96 7.56 3.29
CA CYS A 154 7.99 6.62 2.70
C CYS A 154 7.28 7.25 1.50
N PRO A 155 7.25 6.60 0.33
CA PRO A 155 6.49 7.10 -0.79
C PRO A 155 4.98 6.98 -0.52
N ILE A 156 4.21 7.97 -0.99
CA ILE A 156 2.74 7.95 -0.97
C ILE A 156 2.19 7.29 -2.24
N LYS A 157 2.86 7.54 -3.37
CA LYS A 157 2.54 7.01 -4.70
C LYS A 157 3.71 6.19 -5.22
N ASN A 158 3.47 5.44 -6.30
CA ASN A 158 4.50 4.65 -6.96
C ASN A 158 5.83 5.45 -7.15
N PRO A 159 6.94 5.02 -6.52
CA PRO A 159 8.21 5.74 -6.51
C PRO A 159 9.11 5.45 -7.72
N THR A 160 8.72 4.56 -8.63
CA THR A 160 9.56 4.06 -9.73
C THR A 160 10.15 5.17 -10.59
N LYS A 161 9.37 6.22 -10.89
CA LYS A 161 9.88 7.39 -11.63
C LYS A 161 11.03 8.10 -10.91
N LEU A 162 10.97 8.20 -9.58
CA LEU A 162 11.98 8.87 -8.77
C LEU A 162 13.26 8.03 -8.68
N PHE A 163 13.11 6.71 -8.55
CA PHE A 163 14.23 5.77 -8.66
C PHE A 163 14.97 5.94 -9.99
N TYR A 164 14.22 5.88 -11.11
CA TYR A 164 14.82 5.98 -12.43
C TYR A 164 15.48 7.33 -12.67
N LYS A 165 14.85 8.42 -12.22
CA LYS A 165 15.44 9.75 -12.30
C LYS A 165 16.81 9.81 -11.60
N ALA A 166 16.89 9.36 -10.35
CA ALA A 166 18.12 9.37 -9.58
C ALA A 166 19.24 8.53 -10.22
N LEU A 167 18.88 7.35 -10.78
CA LEU A 167 19.81 6.47 -11.47
C LEU A 167 20.31 7.06 -12.80
N VAL A 168 19.42 7.67 -13.59
CA VAL A 168 19.77 8.28 -14.88
C VAL A 168 20.67 9.50 -14.69
N GLU A 169 20.39 10.34 -13.70
CA GLU A 169 21.24 11.51 -13.35
C GLU A 169 22.65 11.09 -12.94
N SER A 170 22.83 9.86 -12.47
CA SER A 170 24.12 9.29 -12.04
C SER A 170 24.71 8.29 -13.05
N SER A 171 24.09 8.16 -14.24
CA SER A 171 24.29 7.04 -15.17
C SER A 171 25.70 6.85 -15.71
N MET A 172 26.46 7.93 -15.98
CA MET A 172 27.81 7.83 -16.55
C MET A 172 28.79 7.07 -15.65
N LYS A 173 28.51 7.02 -14.35
CA LYS A 173 29.41 6.43 -13.37
C LYS A 173 28.96 5.03 -12.90
N ILE A 174 27.66 4.71 -13.00
CA ILE A 174 27.08 3.43 -12.55
C ILE A 174 27.45 2.24 -13.45
N LYS A 175 27.70 2.44 -14.76
CA LYS A 175 27.99 1.34 -15.70
C LYS A 175 29.25 0.52 -15.35
N ARG A 176 30.10 1.02 -14.44
CA ARG A 176 31.31 0.33 -13.96
C ARG A 176 31.15 -0.26 -12.56
N ALA A 177 29.95 -0.19 -11.97
CA ALA A 177 29.72 -0.66 -10.61
C ALA A 177 30.06 -2.15 -10.47
N LYS A 178 30.95 -2.46 -9.54
CA LYS A 178 31.19 -3.84 -9.10
C LYS A 178 30.23 -4.23 -7.98
N VAL A 179 29.80 -3.27 -7.17
CA VAL A 179 28.83 -3.47 -6.09
C VAL A 179 27.79 -2.34 -6.11
N PHE A 180 26.52 -2.71 -5.99
CA PHE A 180 25.40 -1.79 -5.88
C PHE A 180 24.60 -2.06 -4.60
N ILE A 181 24.67 -1.13 -3.66
CA ILE A 181 24.05 -1.24 -2.35
C ILE A 181 22.67 -0.59 -2.41
N CYS A 182 21.64 -1.32 -2.04
CA CYS A 182 20.28 -0.81 -1.91
C CYS A 182 19.94 -0.64 -0.42
N ASN A 183 19.74 0.60 0.02
CA ASN A 183 19.42 0.93 1.41
C ASN A 183 17.97 1.43 1.51
N PHE A 184 17.10 0.59 2.06
CA PHE A 184 15.69 0.89 2.32
C PHE A 184 15.45 1.04 3.83
N PRO A 185 15.03 2.22 4.30
CA PRO A 185 14.79 2.45 5.72
C PRO A 185 13.46 1.80 6.16
N GLU A 186 13.24 1.63 7.46
CA GLU A 186 12.02 1.01 8.02
C GLU A 186 10.74 1.72 7.53
N GLU A 187 10.80 3.05 7.38
CA GLU A 187 9.70 3.89 6.90
C GLU A 187 9.22 3.49 5.50
N TYR A 188 10.12 3.01 4.63
CA TYR A 188 9.76 2.60 3.27
C TYR A 188 8.72 1.46 3.28
N TYR A 189 8.74 0.61 4.31
CA TYR A 189 7.89 -0.57 4.40
C TYR A 189 6.42 -0.27 4.74
N TYR A 190 6.07 0.99 5.03
CA TYR A 190 4.67 1.45 5.07
C TYR A 190 4.09 1.69 3.67
N PHE A 191 4.87 1.64 2.60
CA PHE A 191 4.35 1.70 1.23
C PHE A 191 3.67 0.38 0.87
N PRO A 192 2.39 0.38 0.42
CA PRO A 192 1.66 -0.86 0.14
C PRO A 192 2.37 -1.76 -0.88
N GLU A 193 2.85 -1.19 -1.98
CA GLU A 193 3.46 -1.90 -3.12
C GLU A 193 5.00 -1.98 -3.02
N LYS A 194 5.55 -1.89 -1.81
CA LYS A 194 7.00 -1.88 -1.53
C LYS A 194 7.78 -2.98 -2.25
N TRP A 195 7.27 -4.21 -2.26
CA TRP A 195 7.98 -5.36 -2.82
C TRP A 195 8.00 -5.33 -4.34
N GLU A 196 6.84 -5.09 -4.97
CA GLU A 196 6.75 -4.87 -6.41
C GLU A 196 7.67 -3.74 -6.85
N SER A 197 7.69 -2.64 -6.08
CA SER A 197 8.56 -1.50 -6.40
C SER A 197 10.05 -1.81 -6.25
N ILE A 198 10.45 -2.60 -5.25
CA ILE A 198 11.84 -3.08 -5.12
C ILE A 198 12.19 -4.00 -6.29
N ASP A 199 11.32 -4.96 -6.61
CA ASP A 199 11.55 -5.93 -7.69
C ASP A 199 11.72 -5.26 -9.05
N GLN A 200 10.86 -4.28 -9.36
CA GLN A 200 10.98 -3.45 -10.58
C GLN A 200 12.27 -2.65 -10.64
N LEU A 201 12.73 -2.11 -9.52
CA LEU A 201 14.01 -1.41 -9.43
C LEU A 201 15.18 -2.37 -9.73
N LEU A 202 15.19 -3.56 -9.10
CA LEU A 202 16.26 -4.55 -9.33
C LEU A 202 16.29 -4.98 -10.80
N LYS A 203 15.13 -5.25 -11.38
CA LYS A 203 14.97 -5.53 -12.80
C LYS A 203 15.55 -4.43 -13.68
N PHE A 204 15.33 -3.17 -13.31
CA PHE A 204 15.88 -2.04 -14.03
C PHE A 204 17.41 -1.96 -13.91
N LEU A 205 17.98 -2.19 -12.73
CA LEU A 205 19.44 -2.24 -12.53
C LEU A 205 20.09 -3.33 -13.38
N GLU A 206 19.52 -4.53 -13.40
CA GLU A 206 20.01 -5.65 -14.20
C GLU A 206 19.93 -5.35 -15.70
N LYS A 207 18.78 -4.87 -16.20
CA LYS A 207 18.58 -4.66 -17.64
C LYS A 207 19.29 -3.43 -18.19
N GLN A 208 19.27 -2.31 -17.47
CA GLN A 208 19.75 -1.02 -17.98
C GLN A 208 21.25 -0.82 -17.74
N TYR A 209 21.78 -1.36 -16.64
CA TYR A 209 23.17 -1.18 -16.24
C TYR A 209 23.97 -2.48 -16.23
N THR A 210 23.36 -3.62 -16.57
CA THR A 210 24.02 -4.94 -16.62
C THR A 210 24.67 -5.31 -15.28
N ILE A 211 24.04 -4.88 -14.19
CA ILE A 211 24.46 -5.23 -12.83
C ILE A 211 23.85 -6.59 -12.50
N SER A 212 24.69 -7.62 -12.42
CA SER A 212 24.24 -8.95 -12.03
C SER A 212 23.69 -8.98 -10.61
N PRO A 213 22.68 -9.81 -10.29
CA PRO A 213 22.06 -9.87 -8.96
C PRO A 213 23.04 -10.10 -7.79
N GLU A 214 24.11 -10.88 -7.99
CA GLU A 214 25.16 -11.13 -6.98
C GLU A 214 25.97 -9.89 -6.59
N LYS A 215 25.93 -8.85 -7.42
CA LYS A 215 26.57 -7.56 -7.15
C LYS A 215 25.66 -6.61 -6.38
N ILE A 216 24.40 -6.97 -6.17
CA ILE A 216 23.43 -6.14 -5.45
C ILE A 216 23.38 -6.59 -4.00
N VAL A 217 23.60 -5.63 -3.09
CA VAL A 217 23.60 -5.88 -1.65
C VAL A 217 22.50 -5.06 -1.00
N PHE A 218 21.64 -5.69 -0.20
CA PHE A 218 20.69 -4.95 0.63
C PHE A 218 21.37 -4.53 1.93
N LYS A 219 21.29 -3.25 2.26
CA LYS A 219 21.76 -2.74 3.55
C LYS A 219 20.64 -2.82 4.56
N GLY A 220 20.85 -3.61 5.62
CA GLY A 220 19.82 -3.97 6.59
C GLY A 220 19.19 -5.32 6.28
N ASP A 221 18.36 -5.80 7.20
CA ASP A 221 17.76 -7.13 7.08
C ASP A 221 16.44 -7.05 6.32
N LEU A 222 16.47 -7.37 5.02
CA LEU A 222 15.27 -7.51 4.20
C LEU A 222 14.31 -8.57 4.77
N CYS A 223 14.84 -9.63 5.38
CA CYS A 223 14.08 -10.72 6.01
C CYS A 223 13.43 -10.30 7.33
N LYS A 224 13.85 -9.17 7.92
CA LYS A 224 13.12 -8.54 9.04
C LYS A 224 11.71 -8.10 8.62
N PHE A 225 11.50 -7.83 7.33
CA PHE A 225 10.27 -7.22 6.83
C PHE A 225 9.48 -8.10 5.85
N ALA A 226 10.07 -9.16 5.29
CA ALA A 226 9.38 -10.17 4.49
C ALA A 226 9.72 -11.59 4.94
N ASP A 227 8.69 -12.43 5.02
CA ASP A 227 8.83 -13.88 5.11
C ASP A 227 9.23 -14.51 3.75
N GLU A 228 9.55 -15.80 3.77
CA GLU A 228 9.98 -16.53 2.58
C GLU A 228 8.88 -16.63 1.52
N GLU A 229 7.62 -16.76 1.95
CA GLU A 229 6.45 -16.81 1.05
C GLU A 229 6.29 -15.49 0.29
N THR A 230 6.43 -14.36 0.97
CA THR A 230 6.40 -13.04 0.33
C THR A 230 7.49 -12.92 -0.71
N ILE A 231 8.72 -13.29 -0.37
CA ILE A 231 9.88 -13.21 -1.27
C ILE A 231 9.70 -14.13 -2.49
N ALA A 232 9.09 -15.30 -2.32
CA ALA A 232 8.81 -16.26 -3.39
C ALA A 232 7.93 -15.70 -4.54
N ASN A 233 7.25 -14.57 -4.31
CA ASN A 233 6.44 -13.91 -5.34
C ASN A 233 7.23 -12.90 -6.21
N TYR A 234 8.49 -12.58 -5.86
CA TYR A 234 9.28 -11.53 -6.52
C TYR A 234 10.60 -12.07 -7.09
N GLU A 235 10.66 -12.22 -8.41
CA GLU A 235 11.74 -12.90 -9.14
C GLU A 235 13.13 -12.28 -8.86
N TYR A 236 13.26 -10.96 -8.94
CA TYR A 236 14.55 -10.29 -8.82
C TYR A 236 14.99 -10.19 -7.36
N ILE A 237 14.04 -10.03 -6.42
CA ILE A 237 14.35 -10.11 -4.99
C ILE A 237 14.92 -11.48 -4.63
N GLN A 238 14.36 -12.57 -5.18
CA GLN A 238 14.89 -13.92 -4.99
C GLN A 238 16.31 -14.08 -5.51
N LYS A 239 16.59 -13.62 -6.74
CA LYS A 239 17.94 -13.68 -7.34
C LYS A 239 18.98 -12.98 -6.48
N VAL A 240 18.64 -11.81 -5.92
CA VAL A 240 19.57 -11.08 -5.05
C VAL A 240 19.76 -11.81 -3.71
N LYS A 241 18.69 -12.35 -3.11
CA LYS A 241 18.76 -13.07 -1.83
C LYS A 241 19.55 -14.38 -1.91
N SER A 242 19.41 -15.15 -2.99
CA SER A 242 20.12 -16.43 -3.16
C SER A 242 21.64 -16.26 -3.14
N ASN A 243 22.14 -15.06 -3.46
CA ASN A 243 23.56 -14.74 -3.57
C ASN A 243 24.15 -14.08 -2.31
N GLN A 244 23.34 -13.87 -1.26
CA GLN A 244 23.77 -13.26 0.02
C GLN A 244 23.88 -14.28 1.16
N LYS A 245 23.75 -15.59 0.87
CA LYS A 245 23.95 -16.69 1.82
C LYS A 245 25.40 -17.13 1.90
#